data_AF-A0A970V2L9-F1
#
_entry.id   AF-A0A970V2L9-F1
#
_cell.length_a   1.000
_cell.length_b   1.000
_cell.length_c   1.000
_cell.angle_alpha   90.00
_cell.angle_beta   90.00
_cell.angle_gamma   90.00
#
_symmetry.space_group_name_H-M   'P 1'
#
loop_
_entity.id
_entity.type
_entity.pdbx_description
1 polymer ?
#
loop_
_entity_poly.entity_id
_entity_poly.type
_entity_poly.pdbx_seq_one_letter_code
_entity_poly.pdbx_strand_id
1 'polypeptide(L)'
;MFEPVPPARSGVYRLVETEIPAPQVQSMDGADEEVDHSIAQGMLVSLGRIYGYETFVPRFDQTTRHFQDEPLSNLVSVRDCASAFPSRNLSKIRQIDVLWFDEDEEGLFPVYAFEVEHTTRVRDGMDRLLKIPARYPAQLFVIGPGDREEQLFRQLLEQAPLRQFRHKFVFRRYDELERLYNLAAEHGTQRDAFGVIERQGRG
;
A
#
# COMPACT_ATOMS: atom_id res chain seq x y z
N MET A 1 -10.83 -11.91 -5.61
CA MET A 1 -9.73 -12.64 -4.92
C MET A 1 -9.44 -13.93 -5.68
N PHE A 2 -8.17 -14.21 -6.01
CA PHE A 2 -7.80 -15.44 -6.73
C PHE A 2 -7.53 -16.58 -5.76
N GLU A 3 -8.30 -17.66 -5.86
CA GLU A 3 -8.10 -18.86 -5.05
C GLU A 3 -7.85 -20.10 -5.92
N PRO A 4 -6.87 -20.96 -5.55
CA PRO A 4 -6.61 -22.18 -6.30
C PRO A 4 -7.77 -23.17 -6.09
N VAL A 5 -8.31 -23.72 -7.18
CA VAL A 5 -9.35 -24.75 -7.11
C VAL A 5 -8.70 -26.09 -6.68
N PRO A 6 -9.16 -26.73 -5.59
CA PRO A 6 -8.65 -28.03 -5.18
C PRO A 6 -8.90 -29.11 -6.24
N PRO A 7 -7.97 -30.07 -6.43
CA PRO A 7 -6.66 -30.17 -5.80
C PRO A 7 -5.64 -29.19 -6.42
N ALA A 8 -4.72 -28.69 -5.59
CA ALA A 8 -3.77 -27.58 -5.84
C ALA A 8 -2.70 -27.82 -6.94
N ARG A 9 -3.04 -28.57 -7.99
CA ARG A 9 -2.18 -28.92 -9.14
C ARG A 9 -2.86 -28.71 -10.50
N SER A 10 -4.06 -28.11 -10.55
CA SER A 10 -4.80 -27.92 -11.79
C SER A 10 -4.36 -26.69 -12.60
N GLY A 11 -3.65 -25.72 -12.00
CA GLY A 11 -3.37 -24.43 -12.62
C GLY A 11 -4.61 -23.54 -12.78
N VAL A 12 -5.76 -23.95 -12.22
CA VAL A 12 -7.04 -23.24 -12.33
C VAL A 12 -7.27 -22.41 -11.07
N TYR A 13 -7.34 -21.09 -11.25
CA TYR A 13 -7.75 -20.15 -10.23
C TYR A 13 -9.22 -19.76 -10.45
N ARG A 14 -10.01 -19.68 -9.37
CA ARG A 14 -11.38 -19.14 -9.43
C ARG A 14 -11.34 -17.68 -8.99
N LEU A 15 -11.99 -16.81 -9.75
CA LEU A 15 -12.33 -15.46 -9.30
C LEU A 15 -13.41 -15.60 -8.24
N VAL A 16 -13.06 -15.38 -6.97
CA VAL A 16 -14.07 -15.20 -5.92
C VAL A 16 -14.41 -13.72 -5.91
N GLU A 17 -15.64 -13.41 -6.32
CA GLU A 17 -16.28 -12.12 -6.03
C GLU A 17 -16.56 -12.07 -4.53
N THR A 18 -15.58 -11.63 -3.76
CA THR A 18 -15.84 -11.09 -2.44
C THR A 18 -16.40 -9.70 -2.65
N GLU A 19 -17.60 -9.43 -2.14
CA GLU A 19 -18.11 -8.06 -2.02
C GLU A 19 -17.12 -7.31 -1.11
N ILE A 20 -16.34 -6.42 -1.71
CA ILE A 20 -15.38 -5.61 -0.96
C ILE A 20 -16.16 -4.40 -0.45
N PRO A 21 -16.08 -4.08 0.85
CA PRO A 21 -16.83 -2.98 1.42
C PRO A 21 -16.52 -1.68 0.68
N ALA A 22 -17.56 -0.88 0.46
CA ALA A 22 -17.38 0.44 -0.12
C ALA A 22 -16.54 1.31 0.83
N PRO A 23 -15.54 2.06 0.33
CA PRO A 23 -14.77 2.98 1.14
C PRO A 23 -15.67 3.98 1.84
N GLN A 24 -15.50 4.14 3.15
CA GLN A 24 -16.20 5.16 3.94
C GLN A 24 -15.22 6.25 4.38
N VAL A 25 -15.72 7.41 4.78
CA VAL A 25 -14.83 8.42 5.38
C VAL A 25 -14.22 7.88 6.67
N GLN A 26 -12.96 8.21 6.91
CA GLN A 26 -12.20 7.77 8.07
C GLN A 26 -11.38 8.95 8.62
N SER A 27 -11.27 9.01 9.95
CA SER A 27 -10.39 9.97 10.62
C SER A 27 -9.32 9.25 11.43
N MET A 28 -8.18 9.89 11.57
CA MET A 28 -7.13 9.53 12.52
C MET A 28 -7.12 10.58 13.63
N ASP A 29 -7.20 10.13 14.88
CA ASP A 29 -7.28 11.03 16.03
C ASP A 29 -5.91 11.31 16.67
N GLY A 30 -4.84 10.64 16.22
CA GLY A 30 -3.50 10.83 16.74
C GLY A 30 -3.29 10.25 18.14
N ALA A 31 -4.25 9.48 18.66
CA ALA A 31 -4.26 9.04 20.05
C ALA A 31 -3.45 7.75 20.28
N ASP A 32 -3.45 6.85 19.29
CA ASP A 32 -2.77 5.56 19.37
C ASP A 32 -2.01 5.27 18.07
N GLU A 33 -0.68 5.24 18.16
CA GLU A 33 0.22 5.03 17.02
C GLU A 33 -0.06 3.72 16.26
N GLU A 34 -0.48 2.65 16.95
CA GLU A 34 -0.73 1.34 16.32
C GLU A 34 -2.09 1.32 15.60
N VAL A 35 -3.07 2.03 16.17
CA VAL A 35 -4.37 2.25 15.53
C VAL A 35 -4.20 3.11 14.28
N ASP A 36 -3.51 4.24 14.39
CA ASP A 36 -3.25 5.13 13.26
C ASP A 36 -2.41 4.44 12.17
N HIS A 37 -1.44 3.59 12.55
CA HIS A 37 -0.69 2.78 11.59
C HIS A 37 -1.61 1.85 10.80
N SER A 38 -2.54 1.18 11.49
CA SER A 38 -3.53 0.29 10.87
C SER A 38 -4.49 1.07 9.96
N ILE A 39 -4.94 2.25 10.39
CA ILE A 39 -5.79 3.14 9.61
C ILE A 39 -5.07 3.60 8.34
N ALA A 40 -3.82 4.07 8.45
CA ALA A 40 -3.02 4.53 7.33
C ALA A 40 -2.80 3.42 6.29
N GLN A 41 -2.45 2.19 6.71
CA GLN A 41 -2.34 1.06 5.79
C GLN A 41 -3.67 0.76 5.09
N GLY A 42 -4.80 0.78 5.81
CA GLY A 42 -6.12 0.57 5.22
C GLY A 42 -6.53 1.65 4.21
N MET A 43 -6.23 2.92 4.49
CA MET A 43 -6.42 4.03 3.55
C MET A 43 -5.57 3.85 2.29
N LEU A 44 -4.29 3.49 2.43
CA LEU A 44 -3.38 3.25 1.30
C LEU A 44 -3.84 2.06 0.44
N VAL A 45 -4.26 0.95 1.06
CA VAL A 45 -4.80 -0.20 0.32
C VAL A 45 -6.06 0.22 -0.44
N SER A 46 -6.98 0.92 0.22
CA SER A 46 -8.22 1.38 -0.40
C SER A 46 -7.97 2.35 -1.56
N LEU A 47 -7.05 3.31 -1.40
CA LEU A 47 -6.64 4.24 -2.45
C LEU A 47 -6.03 3.53 -3.65
N GLY A 48 -5.14 2.56 -3.41
CA GLY A 48 -4.52 1.78 -4.49
C GLY A 48 -5.59 1.14 -5.36
N ARG A 49 -6.60 0.52 -4.72
CA ARG A 49 -7.74 -0.09 -5.41
C ARG A 49 -8.62 0.92 -6.15
N ILE A 50 -8.94 2.05 -5.53
CA ILE A 50 -9.70 3.13 -6.17
C ILE A 50 -8.98 3.60 -7.44
N TYR A 51 -7.65 3.64 -7.42
CA TYR A 51 -6.84 4.04 -8.56
C TYR A 51 -6.53 2.90 -9.55
N GLY A 52 -7.04 1.69 -9.30
CA GLY A 52 -6.88 0.54 -10.20
C GLY A 52 -5.55 -0.21 -10.04
N TYR A 53 -4.83 -0.04 -8.94
CA TYR A 53 -3.63 -0.80 -8.63
C TYR A 53 -3.96 -2.08 -7.86
N GLU A 54 -3.10 -3.08 -8.05
CA GLU A 54 -3.06 -4.29 -7.25
C GLU A 54 -2.29 -4.01 -5.95
N THR A 55 -2.83 -4.39 -4.78
CA THR A 55 -2.29 -3.98 -3.48
C THR A 55 -1.88 -5.16 -2.62
N PHE A 56 -0.77 -5.01 -1.88
CA PHE A 56 -0.26 -5.96 -0.91
C PHE A 56 0.06 -5.26 0.41
N VAL A 57 -0.12 -5.99 1.52
CA VAL A 57 0.43 -5.66 2.84
C VAL A 57 1.08 -6.93 3.42
N PRO A 58 2.00 -6.82 4.41
CA PRO A 58 2.63 -7.97 5.04
C PRO A 58 1.63 -9.00 5.55
N ARG A 59 1.98 -10.29 5.45
CA ARG A 59 1.08 -11.39 5.81
C ARG A 59 0.59 -11.35 7.26
N PHE A 60 1.42 -10.84 8.18
CA PHE A 60 1.03 -10.67 9.58
C PHE A 60 -0.12 -9.65 9.67
N ASP A 61 0.10 -8.47 9.08
CA ASP A 61 -0.82 -7.33 9.04
C ASP A 61 -2.15 -7.68 8.34
N GLN A 62 -2.12 -8.51 7.29
CA GLN A 62 -3.32 -9.06 6.65
C GLN A 62 -4.27 -9.75 7.64
N THR A 63 -3.74 -10.34 8.71
CA THR A 63 -4.51 -11.11 9.70
C THR A 63 -4.76 -10.38 11.01
N THR A 64 -3.90 -9.42 11.39
CA THR A 64 -3.97 -8.77 12.70
C THR A 64 -4.58 -7.37 12.65
N ARG A 65 -4.41 -6.65 11.54
CA ARG A 65 -4.90 -5.28 11.40
C ARG A 65 -6.27 -5.25 10.73
N HIS A 66 -7.06 -4.28 11.17
CA HIS A 66 -8.42 -4.05 10.68
C HIS A 66 -8.56 -2.59 10.23
N PHE A 67 -9.40 -2.39 9.23
CA PHE A 67 -9.76 -1.09 8.70
C PHE A 67 -11.25 -1.11 8.37
N GLN A 68 -12.02 -0.17 8.95
CA GLN A 68 -13.49 -0.12 8.80
C GLN A 68 -14.15 -1.46 9.12
N ASP A 69 -13.79 -2.04 10.27
CA ASP A 69 -14.24 -3.33 10.79
C ASP A 69 -13.88 -4.57 9.94
N GLU A 70 -13.03 -4.40 8.93
CA GLU A 70 -12.61 -5.47 8.02
C GLU A 70 -11.12 -5.76 8.14
N PRO A 71 -10.72 -7.05 8.20
CA PRO A 71 -9.31 -7.39 8.20
C PRO A 71 -8.67 -7.01 6.87
N LEU A 72 -7.40 -6.56 6.89
CA LEU A 72 -6.71 -6.13 5.66
C LEU A 72 -6.62 -7.25 4.59
N SER A 73 -6.66 -8.52 5.00
CA SER A 73 -6.75 -9.68 4.10
C SER A 73 -7.95 -9.65 3.14
N ASN A 74 -9.05 -9.00 3.52
CA ASN A 74 -10.24 -8.84 2.66
C ASN A 74 -10.10 -7.67 1.68
N LEU A 75 -9.20 -6.73 1.96
CA LEU A 75 -9.00 -5.52 1.16
C LEU A 75 -7.91 -5.71 0.11
N VAL A 76 -6.81 -6.38 0.45
CA VAL A 76 -5.70 -6.61 -0.48
C VAL A 76 -6.08 -7.54 -1.63
N SER A 77 -5.49 -7.29 -2.80
CA SER A 77 -5.68 -8.14 -3.98
C SER A 77 -4.52 -9.13 -4.19
N VAL A 78 -3.32 -8.79 -3.70
CA VAL A 78 -2.12 -9.63 -3.75
C VAL A 78 -1.85 -10.23 -2.37
N ARG A 79 -1.94 -11.56 -2.25
CA ARG A 79 -1.67 -12.27 -0.97
C ARG A 79 -0.18 -12.50 -0.71
N ASP A 80 0.63 -12.66 -1.76
CA ASP A 80 2.09 -12.84 -1.68
C ASP A 80 2.76 -12.14 -2.86
N CYS A 81 3.73 -11.27 -2.59
CA CYS A 81 4.47 -10.51 -3.59
C CYS A 81 5.67 -11.27 -4.20
N ALA A 82 5.88 -12.56 -3.87
CA ALA A 82 7.04 -13.32 -4.32
C ALA A 82 7.22 -13.37 -5.85
N SER A 83 6.12 -13.49 -6.60
CA SER A 83 6.13 -13.52 -8.07
C SER A 83 6.64 -12.20 -8.65
N ALA A 84 6.24 -11.07 -8.06
CA ALA A 84 6.67 -9.74 -8.48
C ALA A 84 8.16 -9.45 -8.17
N PHE A 85 8.75 -10.19 -7.22
CA PHE A 85 10.12 -9.95 -6.75
C PHE A 85 10.97 -11.23 -6.74
N PRO A 86 11.55 -11.64 -7.88
CA PRO A 86 12.58 -12.67 -7.93
C PRO A 86 13.91 -12.11 -7.40
N SER A 87 13.97 -11.80 -6.10
CA SER A 87 15.11 -11.11 -5.48
C SER A 87 15.57 -11.81 -4.19
N ARG A 88 16.87 -11.71 -3.90
CA ARG A 88 17.45 -12.16 -2.61
C ARG A 88 16.94 -11.34 -1.41
N ASN A 89 16.32 -10.19 -1.66
CA ASN A 89 15.81 -9.30 -0.62
C ASN A 89 14.31 -9.51 -0.33
N LEU A 90 13.67 -10.55 -0.91
CA LEU A 90 12.24 -10.79 -0.79
C LEU A 90 11.74 -10.77 0.67
N SER A 91 12.53 -11.28 1.62
CA SER A 91 12.17 -11.26 3.04
C SER A 91 12.03 -9.85 3.63
N LYS A 92 12.83 -8.89 3.15
CA LYS A 92 12.74 -7.48 3.56
C LYS A 92 11.65 -6.74 2.80
N ILE A 93 11.47 -7.05 1.51
CA ILE A 93 10.40 -6.45 0.70
C ILE A 93 9.01 -6.84 1.24
N ARG A 94 8.85 -8.08 1.72
CA ARG A 94 7.62 -8.54 2.38
C ARG A 94 7.28 -7.84 3.71
N GLN A 95 8.21 -7.05 4.24
CA GLN A 95 8.02 -6.26 5.45
C GLN A 95 7.67 -4.80 5.15
N ILE A 96 7.60 -4.40 3.88
CA ILE A 96 7.11 -3.07 3.50
C ILE A 96 5.62 -3.00 3.78
N ASP A 97 5.18 -1.96 4.49
CA ASP A 97 3.81 -1.83 4.99
C ASP A 97 2.75 -1.94 3.89
N VAL A 98 2.95 -1.24 2.76
CA VAL A 98 2.04 -1.33 1.61
C VAL A 98 2.82 -1.29 0.30
N LEU A 99 2.45 -2.16 -0.65
CA LEU A 99 2.95 -2.13 -2.02
C LEU A 99 1.77 -2.02 -2.99
N TRP A 100 1.93 -1.16 -3.99
CA TRP A 100 1.04 -1.09 -5.15
C TRP A 100 1.79 -1.61 -6.37
N PHE A 101 1.11 -2.47 -7.11
CA PHE A 101 1.58 -3.07 -8.34
C PHE A 101 0.71 -2.63 -9.50
N ASP A 102 1.36 -2.55 -10.63
CA ASP A 102 0.73 -2.52 -11.93
C ASP A 102 1.00 -3.89 -12.60
N GLU A 103 0.32 -4.18 -13.69
CA GLU A 103 0.40 -5.46 -14.40
C GLU A 103 0.73 -5.22 -15.88
N ASP A 104 1.62 -6.05 -16.42
CA ASP A 104 1.88 -6.15 -17.85
C ASP A 104 1.91 -7.60 -18.34
N GLU A 105 2.36 -7.84 -19.57
CA GLU A 105 2.49 -9.17 -20.17
C GLU A 105 3.42 -10.12 -19.39
N GLU A 106 4.36 -9.60 -18.60
CA GLU A 106 5.29 -10.37 -17.76
C GLU A 106 4.76 -10.58 -16.33
N GLY A 107 3.74 -9.82 -15.93
CA GLY A 107 2.99 -9.94 -14.68
C GLY A 107 3.11 -8.70 -13.80
N LEU A 108 2.96 -8.89 -12.48
CA LEU A 108 2.94 -7.79 -11.52
C LEU A 108 4.33 -7.16 -11.34
N PHE A 109 4.40 -5.83 -11.39
CA PHE A 109 5.59 -5.06 -11.05
C PHE A 109 5.25 -3.87 -10.12
N PRO A 110 6.11 -3.56 -9.14
CA PRO A 110 5.83 -2.50 -8.18
C PRO A 110 5.97 -1.11 -8.79
N VAL A 111 4.97 -0.27 -8.55
CA VAL A 111 4.93 1.14 -8.98
C VAL A 111 4.96 2.11 -7.81
N TYR A 112 4.46 1.70 -6.64
CA TYR A 112 4.54 2.46 -5.40
C TYR A 112 4.81 1.56 -4.20
N ALA A 113 5.58 2.06 -3.25
CA ALA A 113 5.87 1.38 -2.00
C ALA A 113 5.80 2.37 -0.85
N PHE A 114 5.17 1.98 0.25
CA PHE A 114 4.88 2.86 1.37
C PHE A 114 5.36 2.22 2.67
N GLU A 115 6.03 3.01 3.49
CA GLU A 115 6.27 2.70 4.90
C GLU A 115 5.53 3.73 5.74
N VAL A 116 4.78 3.27 6.73
CA VAL A 116 4.06 4.07 7.71
C VAL A 116 4.93 4.12 8.95
N GLU A 117 5.59 5.25 9.19
CA GLU A 117 6.69 5.32 10.16
C GLU A 117 6.52 6.48 11.13
N HIS A 118 6.67 6.15 12.42
CA HIS A 118 6.83 7.10 13.51
C HIS A 118 8.33 7.33 13.80
N THR A 119 8.69 8.46 14.43
CA THR A 119 10.09 8.92 14.59
C THR A 119 11.14 7.86 14.92
N THR A 120 10.81 6.82 15.68
CA THR A 120 11.78 5.82 16.14
C THR A 120 12.26 4.85 15.05
N ARG A 121 11.57 4.75 13.90
CA ARG A 121 11.81 3.69 12.90
C ARG A 121 11.92 4.16 11.44
N VAL A 122 11.82 5.47 11.18
CA VAL A 122 11.91 6.06 9.83
C VAL A 122 13.09 5.54 9.01
N ARG A 123 14.30 5.45 9.60
CA ARG A 123 15.47 4.93 8.88
C ARG A 123 15.30 3.48 8.45
N ASP A 124 14.76 2.63 9.32
CA ASP A 124 14.58 1.22 9.04
C ASP A 124 13.56 1.00 7.92
N GLY A 125 12.48 1.79 7.89
CA GLY A 125 11.53 1.83 6.78
C GLY A 125 12.19 2.23 5.46
N MET A 126 12.95 3.34 5.44
CA MET A 126 13.66 3.78 4.25
C MET A 126 14.66 2.73 3.73
N ASP A 127 15.36 2.03 4.63
CA ASP A 127 16.28 0.95 4.28
C ASP A 127 15.56 -0.28 3.73
N ARG A 128 14.32 -0.57 4.17
CA ARG A 128 13.45 -1.60 3.59
C ARG A 128 12.99 -1.22 2.18
N LEU A 129 12.56 0.02 1.97
CA LEU A 129 12.18 0.54 0.65
C LEU A 129 13.32 0.42 -0.37
N LEU A 130 14.56 0.72 0.03
CA LEU A 130 15.75 0.54 -0.82
C LEU A 130 16.05 -0.92 -1.22
N LYS A 131 15.37 -1.91 -0.62
CA LYS A 131 15.52 -3.31 -1.02
C LYS A 131 14.79 -3.63 -2.31
N ILE A 132 13.85 -2.79 -2.74
CA ILE A 132 13.22 -2.88 -4.05
C ILE A 132 14.30 -2.70 -5.13
N PRO A 133 14.46 -3.66 -6.07
CA PRO A 133 15.47 -3.56 -7.11
C PRO A 133 15.35 -2.28 -7.95
N ALA A 134 16.47 -1.61 -8.20
CA ALA A 134 16.52 -0.31 -8.87
C ALA A 134 15.92 -0.29 -10.28
N ARG A 135 15.81 -1.46 -10.94
CA ARG A 135 15.17 -1.64 -12.25
C ARG A 135 13.67 -1.32 -12.25
N TYR A 136 13.01 -1.42 -11.10
CA TYR A 136 11.59 -1.11 -11.00
C TYR A 136 11.35 0.40 -10.93
N PRO A 137 10.23 0.89 -11.51
CA PRO A 137 9.88 2.30 -11.53
C PRO A 137 9.39 2.81 -10.17
N ALA A 138 9.28 1.94 -9.15
CA ALA A 138 8.68 2.23 -7.86
C ALA A 138 9.12 3.57 -7.25
N GLN A 139 8.14 4.43 -6.98
CA GLN A 139 8.29 5.59 -6.12
C GLN A 139 8.12 5.15 -4.65
N LEU A 140 8.97 5.65 -3.77
CA LEU A 140 9.14 5.20 -2.38
C LEU A 140 8.60 6.26 -1.42
N PHE A 141 7.56 5.92 -0.68
CA PHE A 141 6.87 6.83 0.22
C PHE A 141 7.16 6.49 1.68
N VAL A 142 7.39 7.53 2.47
CA VAL A 142 7.30 7.46 3.93
C VAL A 142 6.11 8.30 4.34
N ILE A 143 5.19 7.68 5.08
CA ILE A 143 3.98 8.30 5.59
C ILE A 143 4.15 8.43 7.10
N GLY A 144 4.00 9.64 7.65
CA GLY A 144 4.22 9.88 9.08
C GLY A 144 3.33 10.97 9.67
N PRO A 145 3.29 11.10 11.01
CA PRO A 145 2.32 11.94 11.71
C PRO A 145 2.57 13.45 11.55
N GLY A 146 3.82 13.91 11.37
CA GLY A 146 4.05 15.34 11.21
C GLY A 146 5.50 15.80 10.99
N ASP A 147 5.76 17.04 11.41
CA ASP A 147 7.00 17.79 11.10
C ASP A 147 8.27 17.08 11.57
N ARG A 148 8.19 16.35 12.69
CA ARG A 148 9.37 15.71 13.31
C ARG A 148 9.90 14.57 12.45
N GLU A 149 9.01 13.71 11.97
CA GLU A 149 9.30 12.61 11.05
C GLU A 149 9.73 13.15 9.70
N GLU A 150 9.08 14.20 9.20
CA GLU A 150 9.47 14.84 7.95
C GLU A 150 10.89 15.40 8.02
N GLN A 151 11.24 16.07 9.14
CA GLN A 151 12.57 16.59 9.35
C GLN A 151 13.61 15.47 9.42
N LEU A 152 13.33 14.39 10.15
CA LEU A 152 14.21 13.21 10.23
C LEU A 152 14.39 12.55 8.85
N PHE A 153 13.31 12.36 8.11
CA PHE A 153 13.33 11.83 6.74
C PHE A 153 14.25 12.68 5.84
N ARG A 154 14.10 14.01 5.86
CA ARG A 154 14.95 14.92 5.08
C ARG A 154 16.43 14.83 5.47
N GLN A 155 16.72 14.70 6.77
CA GLN A 155 18.10 14.51 7.25
C GLN A 155 18.70 13.17 6.78
N LEU A 156 17.91 12.10 6.80
CA LEU A 156 18.34 10.77 6.38
C LEU A 156 18.59 10.70 4.86
N LEU A 157 17.78 11.41 4.05
CA LEU A 157 17.96 11.47 2.60
C LEU A 157 19.31 12.05 2.16
N GLU A 158 19.97 12.85 2.99
CA GLU A 158 21.31 13.39 2.68
C GLU A 158 22.45 12.42 3.02
N GLN A 159 22.14 11.26 3.61
CA GLN A 159 23.11 10.25 4.02
C GLN A 159 23.21 9.11 3.00
N ALA A 160 24.38 8.45 2.93
CA ALA A 160 24.54 7.26 2.12
C ALA A 160 23.85 6.03 2.79
N PRO A 161 23.24 5.11 2.02
CA PRO A 161 23.11 5.10 0.56
C PRO A 161 21.90 5.91 0.02
N LEU A 162 21.00 6.38 0.90
CA LEU A 162 19.73 7.03 0.55
C LEU A 162 19.89 8.22 -0.43
N ARG A 163 20.96 9.00 -0.27
CA ARG A 163 21.25 10.17 -1.12
C ARG A 163 21.26 9.87 -2.62
N GLN A 164 21.73 8.69 -3.03
CA GLN A 164 21.75 8.29 -4.43
C GLN A 164 20.33 8.11 -5.01
N PHE A 165 19.37 7.76 -4.16
CA PHE A 165 18.00 7.41 -4.53
C PHE A 165 16.98 8.48 -4.14
N ARG A 166 17.42 9.65 -3.65
CA ARG A 166 16.55 10.70 -3.11
C ARG A 166 15.41 11.14 -4.04
N HIS A 167 15.60 11.05 -5.36
CA HIS A 167 14.58 11.40 -6.35
C HIS A 167 13.38 10.45 -6.35
N LYS A 168 13.56 9.21 -5.86
CA LYS A 168 12.48 8.22 -5.69
C LYS A 168 11.72 8.39 -4.39
N PHE A 169 12.26 9.12 -3.41
CA PHE A 169 11.67 9.20 -2.08
C PHE A 169 10.72 10.39 -1.96
N VAL A 170 9.57 10.16 -1.32
CA VAL A 170 8.55 11.18 -1.03
C VAL A 170 8.11 11.00 0.42
N PHE A 171 7.97 12.11 1.13
CA PHE A 171 7.30 12.11 2.43
C PHE A 171 5.90 12.69 2.30
N ARG A 172 4.92 12.09 2.96
CA ARG A 172 3.57 12.63 3.12
C ARG A 172 3.11 12.48 4.55
N ARG A 173 2.30 13.43 4.99
CA ARG A 173 1.74 13.40 6.33
C ARG A 173 0.44 12.61 6.40
N TYR A 174 0.12 12.22 7.61
CA TYR A 174 -1.13 11.58 7.99
C TYR A 174 -2.36 12.40 7.59
N ASP A 175 -2.36 13.71 7.81
CA ASP A 175 -3.45 14.60 7.42
C ASP A 175 -3.61 14.74 5.89
N GLU A 176 -2.49 14.67 5.15
CA GLU A 176 -2.51 14.63 3.68
C GLU A 176 -3.12 13.32 3.16
N LEU A 177 -2.74 12.17 3.75
CA LEU A 177 -3.29 10.87 3.40
C LEU A 177 -4.78 10.79 3.73
N GLU A 178 -5.18 11.18 4.94
CA GLU A 178 -6.58 11.19 5.38
C GLU A 178 -7.43 12.05 4.43
N ARG A 179 -6.98 13.26 4.11
CA ARG A 179 -7.70 14.15 3.20
C ARG A 179 -7.87 13.52 1.82
N LEU A 180 -6.81 12.94 1.26
CA LEU A 180 -6.87 12.29 -0.06
C LEU A 180 -7.84 11.11 -0.06
N TYR A 181 -7.78 10.27 0.96
CA TYR A 181 -8.66 9.12 1.12
C TYR A 181 -10.12 9.54 1.24
N ASN A 182 -10.44 10.49 2.11
CA ASN A 182 -11.82 10.94 2.32
C ASN A 182 -12.42 11.57 1.07
N LEU A 183 -11.64 12.38 0.34
CA LEU A 183 -12.07 12.92 -0.95
C LEU A 183 -12.36 11.82 -1.98
N ALA A 184 -11.53 10.77 -2.02
CA ALA A 184 -11.73 9.64 -2.93
C ALA A 184 -12.99 8.81 -2.56
N ALA A 185 -13.22 8.58 -1.27
CA ALA A 185 -14.42 7.88 -0.77
C ALA A 185 -15.71 8.66 -1.04
N GLU A 186 -15.71 9.97 -0.76
CA GLU A 186 -16.82 10.87 -1.06
C GLU A 186 -17.10 10.93 -2.57
N HIS A 187 -16.05 11.05 -3.39
CA HIS A 187 -16.18 11.01 -4.85
C HIS A 187 -16.83 9.71 -5.33
N GLY A 188 -16.38 8.55 -4.83
CA GLY A 188 -16.99 7.26 -5.15
C GLY A 188 -18.48 7.21 -4.84
N THR A 189 -18.86 7.66 -3.64
CA THR A 189 -20.26 7.75 -3.20
C THR A 189 -21.09 8.67 -4.11
N GLN A 190 -20.56 9.86 -4.44
CA GLN A 190 -21.26 10.83 -5.28
C GLN A 190 -21.38 10.34 -6.73
N ARG A 191 -20.33 9.71 -7.27
CA ARG A 191 -20.31 9.13 -8.62
C ARG A 191 -21.37 8.04 -8.75
N ASP A 192 -21.46 7.15 -7.78
CA ASP A 192 -22.44 6.06 -7.77
C ASP A 192 -23.87 6.60 -7.67
N ALA A 193 -24.10 7.59 -6.79
CA ALA A 193 -25.39 8.28 -6.69
C ALA A 193 -25.77 9.03 -7.98
N PHE A 194 -24.78 9.53 -8.73
CA PHE A 194 -24.97 10.17 -10.02
C PHE A 194 -25.21 9.15 -11.16
N GLY A 195 -24.90 7.86 -10.95
CA GLY A 195 -25.13 6.78 -11.91
C GLY A 195 -24.03 6.64 -12.98
N VAL A 196 -22.83 7.18 -12.74
CA VAL A 196 -21.69 7.02 -13.66
C VAL A 196 -20.89 5.79 -13.26
N ILE A 197 -20.78 4.85 -14.18
CA ILE A 197 -19.91 3.68 -14.02
C ILE A 197 -18.51 4.07 -14.45
N GLU A 198 -17.56 3.95 -13.54
CA GLU A 198 -16.15 4.12 -13.86
C GLU A 198 -15.76 3.08 -14.91
N ARG A 199 -15.19 3.53 -16.01
CA ARG A 199 -14.42 2.61 -16.83
C ARG A 199 -13.25 2.21 -15.96
N GLN A 200 -13.29 1.02 -15.35
CA GLN A 200 -12.07 0.43 -14.81
C GLN A 200 -11.00 0.60 -15.89
N GLY A 201 -9.90 1.25 -15.51
CA GLY A 201 -8.79 1.56 -16.40
C GLY A 201 -8.49 0.34 -17.24
N ARG A 202 -8.64 0.53 -18.54
CA ARG A 202 -8.52 -0.47 -19.60
C ARG A 202 -7.07 -0.56 -20.05
N GLY A 203 -6.72 -1.72 -20.58
CA GLY A 203 -5.60 -1.93 -21.51
C GLY A 203 -5.73 -3.30 -22.13
#